data_AF-A0AAV7I8S2-F1
#
_entry.id   AF-A0AAV7I8S2-F1
#
_cell.length_a   1.000
_cell.length_b   1.000
_cell.length_c   1.000
_cell.angle_alpha   90.00
_cell.angle_beta   90.00
_cell.angle_gamma   90.00
#
_symmetry.space_group_name_H-M   'P 1'
#
loop_
_entity.id
_entity.type
_entity.pdbx_description
1 polymer ?
#
loop_
_entity_poly.entity_id
_entity_poly.type
_entity_poly.pdbx_seq_one_letter_code
_entity_poly.pdbx_strand_id
1 'polypeptide(L)'
;MTPKIFSIVKLSGVLEPVRNSYVIVPTSWVNSKDDGSVTVPYPSADQLEMEFVRIITCQPALAEWNEYQGVVEREADTYQAGMLYVKHRDSTPLDEELLMLWTRICLEYVDELGRFHPAAIICKIWSRFWK
;
A
#
# COMPACT_ATOMS: atom_id res chain seq x y z
N MET A 1 -17.12 -15.97 5.59
CA MET A 1 -16.52 -15.00 4.65
C MET A 1 -15.41 -14.30 5.38
N THR A 2 -14.20 -14.27 4.82
CA THR A 2 -13.12 -13.41 5.33
C THR A 2 -13.55 -11.95 5.15
N PRO A 3 -13.31 -11.07 6.13
CA PRO A 3 -13.65 -9.66 5.98
C PRO A 3 -12.89 -9.09 4.78
N LYS A 4 -13.60 -8.31 3.96
CA LYS A 4 -12.97 -7.49 2.94
C LYS A 4 -12.33 -6.31 3.64
N ILE A 5 -11.03 -6.16 3.47
CA ILE A 5 -10.21 -5.22 4.24
C ILE A 5 -9.85 -4.00 3.38
N PHE A 6 -9.75 -4.20 2.06
CA PHE A 6 -9.37 -3.16 1.12
C PHE A 6 -10.46 -2.93 0.07
N SER A 7 -10.63 -1.67 -0.29
CA SER A 7 -11.49 -1.23 -1.38
C SER A 7 -10.62 -0.67 -2.50
N ILE A 8 -10.89 -1.10 -3.73
CA ILE A 8 -10.30 -0.57 -4.94
C ILE A 8 -11.24 0.51 -5.45
N VAL A 9 -10.74 1.75 -5.44
CA VAL A 9 -11.52 2.93 -5.78
C VAL A 9 -10.94 3.55 -7.04
N LYS A 10 -11.81 3.76 -8.04
CA LYS A 10 -11.47 4.52 -9.23
C LYS A 10 -11.78 5.98 -8.97
N LEU A 11 -10.74 6.83 -8.98
CA LEU A 11 -10.86 8.24 -8.70
C LEU A 11 -11.54 8.99 -9.86
N SER A 12 -12.39 9.93 -9.50
CA SER A 12 -13.11 10.83 -10.40
C SER A 12 -12.41 12.18 -10.42
N GLY A 13 -11.67 12.49 -11.50
CA GLY A 13 -10.99 13.77 -11.65
C GLY A 13 -9.89 13.76 -12.72
N VAL A 14 -9.37 14.94 -13.07
CA VAL A 14 -8.17 15.07 -13.90
C VAL A 14 -6.97 14.74 -13.02
N LEU A 15 -6.57 13.47 -13.02
CA LEU A 15 -5.26 13.09 -12.48
C LEU A 15 -4.18 13.61 -13.43
N GLU A 16 -3.00 13.88 -12.87
CA GLU A 16 -1.84 14.19 -13.71
C GLU A 16 -1.67 13.08 -14.77
N PRO A 17 -1.32 13.42 -16.03
CA PRO A 17 -1.43 12.54 -17.20
C PRO A 17 -0.55 11.27 -17.19
N VAL A 18 -0.05 10.85 -16.05
CA VAL A 18 0.82 9.67 -15.86
C VAL A 18 0.37 8.83 -14.65
N ARG A 19 -0.55 9.34 -13.82
CA ARG A 19 -0.92 8.69 -12.57
C ARG A 19 -2.07 7.71 -12.78
N ASN A 20 -1.94 6.52 -12.20
CA ASN A 20 -2.99 5.51 -12.26
C ASN A 20 -4.29 6.05 -11.62
N SER A 21 -5.43 5.78 -12.27
CA SER A 21 -6.73 6.28 -11.80
C SER A 21 -7.34 5.49 -10.65
N TYR A 22 -6.67 4.44 -10.21
CA TYR A 22 -7.10 3.59 -9.11
C TYR A 22 -6.23 3.82 -7.89
N VAL A 23 -6.89 3.79 -6.74
CA VAL A 23 -6.23 3.68 -5.43
C VAL A 23 -6.78 2.47 -4.71
N ILE A 24 -5.94 1.91 -3.83
CA ILE A 24 -6.30 0.78 -2.97
C ILE A 24 -6.19 1.28 -1.55
N VAL A 25 -7.32 1.32 -0.83
CA VAL A 25 -7.40 1.87 0.53
C VAL A 25 -8.07 0.87 1.46
N PRO A 26 -7.81 0.92 2.77
CA PRO A 26 -8.64 0.25 3.75
C PRO A 26 -10.12 0.59 3.56
N THR A 27 -10.98 -0.42 3.56
CA THR A 27 -12.43 -0.24 3.38
C THR A 27 -13.03 0.70 4.43
N SER A 28 -12.43 0.74 5.62
CA SER A 28 -12.82 1.65 6.72
C SER A 28 -12.61 3.13 6.41
N TRP A 29 -11.80 3.47 5.41
CA TRP A 29 -11.58 4.87 4.98
C TRP A 29 -12.62 5.34 3.96
N VAL A 30 -13.41 4.43 3.40
CA VAL A 30 -14.37 4.75 2.35
C VAL A 30 -15.62 5.38 2.95
N ASN A 31 -15.84 6.65 2.63
CA ASN A 31 -17.06 7.36 2.98
C ASN A 31 -18.01 7.35 1.79
N SER A 32 -19.08 6.55 1.89
CA SER A 32 -20.10 6.44 0.84
C SER A 32 -21.10 7.60 0.91
N LYS A 33 -21.52 8.08 -0.26
CA LYS A 33 -22.56 9.11 -0.43
C LYS A 33 -23.83 8.50 -1.01
N ASP A 34 -24.94 9.22 -0.86
CA ASP A 34 -26.27 8.78 -1.30
C ASP A 34 -26.38 8.60 -2.83
N ASP A 35 -25.53 9.26 -3.61
CA ASP A 35 -25.47 9.17 -5.07
C ASP A 35 -24.65 7.97 -5.58
N GLY A 36 -24.14 7.13 -4.68
CA GLY A 36 -23.29 5.98 -5.00
C GLY A 36 -21.82 6.35 -5.27
N SER A 37 -21.45 7.63 -5.18
CA SER A 37 -20.05 8.05 -5.15
C SER A 37 -19.45 7.85 -3.77
N VAL A 38 -18.12 7.80 -3.71
CA VAL A 38 -17.37 7.73 -2.45
C VAL A 38 -16.36 8.85 -2.36
N THR A 39 -16.01 9.23 -1.13
CA THR A 39 -14.78 9.98 -0.84
C THR A 39 -13.81 9.10 -0.08
N VAL A 40 -12.53 9.23 -0.42
CA VAL A 40 -11.45 8.51 0.22
C VAL A 40 -10.27 9.45 0.52
N PRO A 41 -9.74 9.44 1.76
CA PRO A 41 -8.49 10.10 2.05
C PRO A 41 -7.33 9.33 1.41
N TYR A 42 -6.41 10.05 0.77
CA TYR A 42 -5.20 9.45 0.19
C TYR A 42 -4.00 10.40 0.30
N PRO A 43 -2.78 9.89 0.55
CA PRO A 43 -1.58 10.72 0.57
C PRO A 43 -1.27 11.30 -0.82
N SER A 44 -0.59 12.45 -0.84
CA SER A 44 0.04 12.93 -2.08
C SER A 44 1.17 11.98 -2.52
N ALA A 45 1.68 12.16 -3.75
CA ALA A 45 2.80 11.37 -4.25
C ALA A 45 4.03 11.45 -3.33
N ASP A 46 4.37 12.64 -2.83
CA ASP A 46 5.50 12.86 -1.93
C ASP A 46 5.32 12.24 -0.53
N GLN A 47 4.07 12.06 -0.09
CA GLN A 47 3.74 11.46 1.20
C GLN A 47 3.61 9.94 1.13
N LEU A 48 3.31 9.40 -0.05
CA LEU A 48 2.97 7.99 -0.23
C LEU A 48 4.09 7.06 0.25
N GLU A 49 5.36 7.36 -0.04
CA GLU A 49 6.49 6.52 0.38
C GLU A 49 6.55 6.35 1.91
N MET A 50 6.35 7.44 2.66
CA MET A 50 6.40 7.42 4.14
C MET A 50 5.15 6.79 4.75
N GLU A 51 4.00 6.98 4.11
CA GLU A 51 2.70 6.60 4.65
C GLU A 51 2.17 5.27 4.10
N PHE A 52 2.87 4.63 3.17
CA PHE A 52 2.41 3.38 2.57
C PHE A 52 2.16 2.27 3.60
N VAL A 53 3.00 2.20 4.64
CA VAL A 53 2.84 1.25 5.75
C VAL A 53 1.50 1.43 6.45
N ARG A 54 1.02 2.67 6.61
CA ARG A 54 -0.28 2.98 7.21
C ARG A 54 -1.43 2.38 6.41
N ILE A 55 -1.35 2.46 5.08
CA ILE A 55 -2.32 1.88 4.15
C ILE A 55 -2.36 0.35 4.32
N ILE A 56 -1.21 -0.33 4.15
CA ILE A 56 -1.17 -1.80 4.16
C ILE A 56 -1.44 -2.41 5.55
N THR A 57 -1.21 -1.66 6.63
CA THR A 57 -1.53 -2.07 8.00
C THR A 57 -2.90 -1.63 8.48
N CYS A 58 -3.69 -0.97 7.62
CA CYS A 58 -5.06 -0.54 7.92
C CYS A 58 -5.18 0.39 9.13
N GLN A 59 -4.15 1.21 9.37
CA GLN A 59 -4.21 2.26 10.39
C GLN A 59 -5.21 3.35 9.98
N PRO A 60 -5.68 4.22 10.90
CA PRO A 60 -6.53 5.34 10.52
C PRO A 60 -5.83 6.31 9.57
N ALA A 61 -6.58 6.86 8.61
CA ALA A 61 -6.12 7.91 7.72
C ALA A 61 -5.75 9.18 8.48
N LEU A 62 -4.82 9.95 7.93
CA LEU A 62 -4.39 11.23 8.50
C LEU A 62 -5.32 12.36 8.05
N ALA A 63 -5.59 13.32 8.94
CA ALA A 63 -6.55 14.39 8.69
C ALA A 63 -6.03 15.42 7.66
N GLU A 64 -4.71 15.50 7.49
CA GLU A 64 -4.02 16.35 6.53
C GLU A 64 -4.02 15.80 5.09
N TRP A 65 -4.51 14.58 4.88
CA TRP A 65 -4.56 14.00 3.55
C TRP A 65 -5.67 14.60 2.70
N ASN A 66 -5.46 14.57 1.39
CA ASN A 66 -6.47 15.02 0.45
C ASN A 66 -7.60 14.00 0.37
N GLU A 67 -8.83 14.50 0.33
CA GLU A 67 -10.03 13.70 0.07
C GLU A 67 -10.29 13.65 -1.43
N TYR A 68 -10.24 12.45 -1.99
CA TYR A 68 -10.50 12.22 -3.40
C TYR A 68 -11.89 11.62 -3.60
N GLN A 69 -12.59 12.07 -4.63
CA GLN A 69 -13.87 11.48 -5.03
C GLN A 69 -13.63 10.30 -5.97
N GLY A 70 -14.50 9.29 -5.93
CA GLY A 70 -14.40 8.13 -6.79
C GLY A 70 -15.58 7.19 -6.70
N VAL A 71 -15.40 5.99 -7.23
CA VAL A 71 -16.35 4.88 -7.16
C VAL A 71 -15.62 3.62 -6.72
N VAL A 72 -16.18 2.87 -5.77
CA VAL A 72 -15.66 1.55 -5.40
C VAL A 72 -15.97 0.58 -6.53
N GLU A 73 -14.93 0.05 -7.18
CA GLU A 73 -15.12 -0.97 -8.22
C GLU A 73 -15.10 -2.40 -7.66
N ARG A 74 -14.31 -2.62 -6.61
CA ARG A 74 -14.12 -3.96 -6.05
C ARG A 74 -13.60 -3.90 -4.62
N GLU A 75 -13.88 -4.96 -3.87
CA GLU A 75 -13.29 -5.20 -2.56
C GLU A 75 -12.35 -6.42 -2.56
N ALA A 76 -11.24 -6.29 -1.83
CA ALA A 76 -10.21 -7.29 -1.68
C ALA A 76 -9.93 -7.60 -0.20
N ASP A 77 -9.49 -8.83 0.04
CA ASP A 77 -9.02 -9.31 1.35
C ASP A 77 -7.55 -8.95 1.60
N THR A 78 -6.78 -8.70 0.54
CA THR A 78 -5.36 -8.31 0.61
C THR A 78 -5.07 -7.16 -0.33
N TYR A 79 -4.09 -6.33 0.03
CA TYR A 79 -3.62 -5.25 -0.82
C TYR A 79 -3.13 -5.75 -2.19
N GLN A 80 -2.43 -6.90 -2.21
CA GLN A 80 -1.91 -7.50 -3.43
C GLN A 80 -3.02 -8.01 -4.35
N ALA A 81 -4.13 -8.53 -3.82
CA ALA A 81 -5.28 -8.87 -4.64
C ALA A 81 -5.92 -7.62 -5.29
N GLY A 82 -5.91 -6.48 -4.58
CA GLY A 82 -6.29 -5.18 -5.14
C GLY A 82 -5.38 -4.75 -6.28
N MET A 83 -4.05 -4.82 -6.09
CA MET A 83 -3.08 -4.46 -7.13
C MET A 83 -3.22 -5.34 -8.36
N LEU A 84 -3.41 -6.65 -8.17
CA LEU A 84 -3.66 -7.56 -9.28
C LEU A 84 -4.91 -7.12 -10.05
N TYR A 85 -6.01 -6.76 -9.37
CA TYR A 85 -7.20 -6.26 -10.05
C TYR A 85 -6.90 -4.99 -10.88
N VAL A 86 -6.22 -4.00 -10.30
CA VAL A 86 -5.88 -2.75 -11.01
C VAL A 86 -5.05 -3.03 -12.24
N LYS A 87 -4.01 -3.87 -12.13
CA LYS A 87 -3.12 -4.24 -13.24
C LYS A 87 -3.84 -4.91 -14.43
N HIS A 88 -4.95 -5.61 -14.17
CA HIS A 88 -5.77 -6.18 -15.25
C HIS A 88 -6.68 -5.14 -15.92
N ARG A 89 -6.94 -4.00 -15.26
CA ARG A 89 -7.84 -2.93 -15.75
C ARG A 89 -7.10 -1.77 -16.39
N ASP A 90 -5.91 -1.45 -15.88
CA ASP A 90 -5.11 -0.30 -16.27
C ASP A 90 -3.64 -0.74 -16.32
N SER A 91 -2.98 -0.47 -17.45
CA SER A 91 -1.57 -0.78 -17.65
C SER A 91 -0.64 0.30 -17.08
N THR A 92 -1.19 1.41 -16.62
CA THR A 92 -0.43 2.49 -15.96
C THR A 92 0.16 1.95 -14.65
N PRO A 93 1.48 2.07 -14.42
CA PRO A 93 2.08 1.61 -13.18
C PRO A 93 1.44 2.27 -11.96
N LEU A 94 1.23 1.48 -10.90
CA LEU A 94 0.90 2.00 -9.57
C LEU A 94 2.19 2.44 -8.87
N ASP A 95 2.17 3.62 -8.24
CA ASP A 95 3.32 4.13 -7.45
C ASP A 95 3.67 3.13 -6.33
N GLU A 96 2.67 2.39 -5.85
CA GLU A 96 2.75 1.42 -4.76
C GLU A 96 3.40 0.09 -5.16
N GLU A 97 3.60 -0.19 -6.46
CA GLU A 97 4.26 -1.45 -6.90
C GLU A 97 5.67 -1.57 -6.35
N LEU A 98 6.44 -0.49 -6.43
CA LEU A 98 7.82 -0.44 -5.94
C LEU A 98 7.86 -0.50 -4.41
N LEU A 99 6.94 0.19 -3.73
CA LEU A 99 6.84 0.21 -2.27
C LEU A 99 6.47 -1.17 -1.70
N MET A 100 5.59 -1.90 -2.38
CA MET A 100 5.28 -3.28 -2.04
C MET A 100 6.50 -4.20 -2.18
N LEU A 101 7.27 -4.06 -3.25
CA LEU A 101 8.49 -4.84 -3.46
C LEU A 101 9.49 -4.57 -2.34
N TRP A 102 9.76 -3.30 -2.02
CA TRP A 102 10.64 -2.91 -0.93
C TRP A 102 10.16 -3.45 0.42
N THR A 103 8.86 -3.34 0.71
CA THR A 103 8.29 -3.87 1.96
C THR A 103 8.53 -5.37 2.10
N ARG A 104 8.36 -6.15 1.02
CA ARG A 104 8.63 -7.59 1.02
C ARG A 104 10.10 -7.90 1.25
N ILE A 105 11.01 -7.24 0.52
CA ILE A 105 12.45 -7.44 0.66
C ILE A 105 12.89 -7.12 2.09
N CYS A 106 12.42 -6.01 2.67
CA CYS A 106 12.73 -5.63 4.04
C CYS A 106 12.21 -6.67 5.05
N LEU A 107 10.98 -7.18 4.87
CA LEU A 107 10.43 -8.22 5.74
C LEU A 107 11.20 -9.54 5.65
N GLU A 108 11.55 -9.97 4.44
CA GLU A 108 12.37 -11.17 4.22
C GLU A 108 13.74 -11.02 4.89
N TYR A 109 14.37 -9.84 4.76
CA TYR A 109 15.66 -9.56 5.40
C TYR A 109 15.55 -9.52 6.93
N VAL A 110 14.49 -8.95 7.48
CA VAL A 110 14.23 -8.94 8.93
C VAL A 110 13.97 -10.34 9.46
N ASP A 111 13.21 -11.18 8.75
CA ASP A 111 12.99 -12.58 9.13
C ASP A 111 14.30 -13.38 9.09
N GLU A 112 15.11 -13.19 8.05
CA GLU A 112 16.46 -13.77 7.99
C GLU A 112 17.32 -13.32 9.18
N LEU A 113 17.35 -12.02 9.49
CA LEU A 113 18.08 -11.48 10.65
C LEU A 113 17.54 -11.99 11.99
N GLY A 114 16.22 -12.10 12.14
CA GLY A 114 15.57 -12.61 13.35
C GLY A 114 15.85 -14.10 13.59
N ARG A 115 16.08 -14.86 12.51
CA ARG A 115 16.55 -16.26 12.57
C ARG A 115 18.02 -16.39 12.97
N PHE A 116 18.82 -15.34 12.77
CA PHE A 116 20.18 -15.31 13.32
C PHE A 116 20.12 -14.90 14.80
N HIS A 117 20.53 -15.81 15.69
CA HIS A 117 20.81 -15.44 17.09
C HIS A 117 21.75 -14.23 17.09
N PRO A 118 21.59 -13.20 17.95
CA PRO A 118 22.45 -12.01 17.95
C PRO A 118 23.96 -12.33 17.92
N ALA A 119 24.35 -13.45 18.55
CA ALA A 119 25.69 -14.00 18.52
C ALA A 119 26.18 -14.41 17.11
N ALA A 120 25.32 -14.95 16.26
CA ALA A 120 25.65 -15.33 14.88
C ALA A 120 25.90 -14.11 13.98
N ILE A 121 25.16 -13.01 14.17
CA ILE A 121 25.40 -11.74 13.47
C ILE A 121 26.76 -11.15 13.90
N ILE A 122 27.04 -11.13 15.20
CA ILE A 122 28.32 -10.67 15.75
C ILE A 122 29.46 -11.54 15.23
N CYS A 123 29.35 -12.88 15.25
CA CYS A 123 30.37 -13.78 14.72
C CYS A 123 30.62 -13.56 13.21
N LYS A 124 29.57 -13.34 12.42
CA LYS A 124 29.70 -13.10 10.97
C LYS A 124 30.38 -11.76 10.68
N ILE A 125 30.10 -10.72 11.47
CA ILE A 125 30.79 -9.42 11.38
C ILE A 125 32.24 -9.56 11.83
N TRP A 126 32.50 -10.21 12.96
CA TRP A 126 33.85 -10.46 13.49
C TRP A 126 34.73 -11.25 12.53
N SER A 127 34.17 -12.26 11.84
CA SER A 127 34.90 -13.05 10.82
C SER A 127 35.36 -12.23 9.60
N ARG A 128 34.77 -11.05 9.36
CA ARG A 128 35.18 -10.15 8.27
C ARG A 128 36.32 -9.20 8.68
N PHE A 129 36.52 -8.96 9.97
CA PHE A 129 37.61 -8.14 10.49
C PHE A 129 38.88 -8.94 10.77
N TRP A 130 38.79 -10.26 10.86
CA TRP A 130 39.93 -11.17 11.00
C TRP A 130 40.22 -11.92 9.70
N LYS A 131 40.42 -11.16 8.62
CA LYS A 131 41.04 -11.65 7.39
C LYS A 131 42.33 -10.91 7.13
#